data_AF-A0A5C6GAE6-F1
#
_entry.id   AF-A0A5C6GAE6-F1
#
_cell.length_a   1.000
_cell.length_b   1.000
_cell.length_c   1.000
_cell.angle_alpha   90.00
_cell.angle_beta   90.00
_cell.angle_gamma   90.00
#
_symmetry.space_group_name_H-M   'P 1'
#
loop_
_entity.id
_entity.type
_entity.pdbx_description
1 polymer ?
#
loop_
_entity_poly.entity_id
_entity_poly.type
_entity_poly.pdbx_seq_one_letter_code
_entity_poly.pdbx_strand_id
1 'polypeptide(L)'
;MQRRPYICPVLHTAHALATAGATVYLYEYAAVSEPFDAASHGDQAFVVAHDAETLEGRPGLAAVAREKTSRWGMFMASPKGEVASWPRFTSPFVDPRGGELLVFGKGNDEAAGEQDEGVAVQPRVLTDEEIAQCRFWWERMELSQGMGVSDPVGG
;
A
#
# COMPACT_ATOMS: atom_id res chain seq x y z
N MET A 1 4.77 14.65 -0.20
CA MET A 1 5.95 13.86 0.24
C MET A 1 5.99 12.59 -0.61
N GLN A 2 7.11 12.27 -1.26
CA GLN A 2 7.11 11.44 -2.47
C GLN A 2 7.51 9.97 -2.24
N ARG A 3 6.52 9.09 -2.11
CA ARG A 3 6.68 7.63 -1.97
C ARG A 3 6.68 6.91 -3.34
N ARG A 4 7.39 7.46 -4.32
CA ARG A 4 7.27 7.12 -5.76
C ARG A 4 7.85 5.76 -6.20
N PRO A 5 9.01 5.28 -5.71
CA PRO A 5 9.62 4.08 -6.27
C PRO A 5 8.88 2.78 -5.90
N TYR A 6 8.08 2.78 -4.84
CA TYR A 6 7.34 1.59 -4.40
C TYR A 6 5.85 1.65 -4.78
N ILE A 7 5.21 2.82 -4.70
CA ILE A 7 3.77 2.92 -4.95
C ILE A 7 3.44 2.64 -6.42
N CYS A 8 4.07 3.33 -7.37
CA CYS A 8 3.68 3.19 -8.77
C CYS A 8 3.98 1.80 -9.35
N PRO A 9 5.11 1.13 -9.05
CA PRO A 9 5.30 -0.26 -9.48
C PRO A 9 4.32 -1.26 -8.84
N VAL A 10 3.95 -1.07 -7.57
CA VAL A 10 2.91 -1.90 -6.91
C VAL A 10 1.56 -1.68 -7.58
N LEU A 11 1.17 -0.42 -7.83
CA LEU A 11 -0.06 -0.10 -8.54
C LEU A 11 -0.07 -0.63 -9.98
N HIS A 12 1.08 -0.68 -10.65
CA HIS A 12 1.18 -1.24 -12.01
C HIS A 12 0.88 -2.74 -11.98
N THR A 13 1.51 -3.46 -11.05
CA THR A 13 1.28 -4.89 -10.84
C THR A 13 -0.19 -5.16 -10.51
N ALA A 14 -0.77 -4.37 -9.60
CA ALA A 14 -2.17 -4.50 -9.22
C ALA A 14 -3.11 -4.20 -10.39
N HIS A 15 -2.82 -3.18 -11.20
CA HIS A 15 -3.54 -2.87 -12.43
C HIS A 15 -3.51 -4.08 -13.38
N ALA A 16 -2.31 -4.58 -13.72
CA ALA A 16 -2.14 -5.68 -14.68
C ALA A 16 -2.83 -6.97 -14.23
N LEU A 17 -2.73 -7.32 -12.94
CA LEU A 17 -3.38 -8.51 -12.40
C LEU A 17 -4.91 -8.35 -12.35
N ALA A 18 -5.41 -7.19 -11.92
CA ALA A 18 -6.84 -6.94 -11.85
C ALA A 18 -7.50 -6.95 -13.24
N THR A 19 -6.85 -6.35 -14.25
CA THR A 19 -7.34 -6.36 -15.64
C THR A 19 -7.26 -7.75 -16.29
N ALA A 20 -6.32 -8.59 -15.86
CA ALA A 20 -6.26 -10.01 -16.22
C ALA A 20 -7.31 -10.89 -15.49
N GLY A 21 -8.14 -10.30 -14.62
CA GLY A 21 -9.23 -10.98 -13.92
C GLY A 21 -8.86 -11.58 -12.56
N ALA A 22 -7.61 -11.42 -12.10
CA ALA A 22 -7.18 -11.94 -10.81
C ALA A 22 -7.85 -11.21 -9.63
N THR A 23 -8.04 -11.92 -8.52
CA THR A 23 -8.47 -11.32 -7.25
C THR A 23 -7.30 -10.56 -6.63
N VAL A 24 -7.41 -9.23 -6.60
CA VAL A 24 -6.35 -8.35 -6.09
C VAL A 24 -6.89 -7.55 -4.91
N TYR A 25 -6.07 -7.40 -3.87
CA TYR A 25 -6.32 -6.54 -2.74
C TYR A 25 -5.11 -5.64 -2.53
N LEU A 26 -5.36 -4.36 -2.27
CA LEU A 26 -4.32 -3.39 -1.97
C LEU A 26 -4.46 -2.86 -0.55
N TYR A 27 -3.31 -2.56 0.04
CA TYR A 27 -3.26 -1.81 1.28
C TYR A 27 -2.08 -0.85 1.35
N GLU A 28 -2.21 0.13 2.23
CA GLU A 28 -1.19 1.05 2.67
C GLU A 28 -0.93 0.85 4.17
N TYR A 29 0.33 0.88 4.58
CA TYR A 29 0.70 0.96 6.00
C TYR A 29 1.08 2.41 6.30
N ALA A 30 0.46 2.97 7.34
CA ALA A 30 0.47 4.41 7.59
C ALA A 30 0.82 4.80 9.04
N ALA A 31 1.12 3.83 9.93
CA ALA A 31 1.63 4.16 11.26
C ALA A 31 2.99 4.83 11.13
N VAL A 32 3.16 5.97 11.80
CA VAL A 32 4.38 6.78 11.70
C VAL A 32 5.45 6.25 12.65
N SER A 33 6.69 6.49 12.26
CA SER A 33 7.87 6.11 13.01
C SER A 33 8.92 7.21 12.92
N GLU A 34 9.83 7.23 13.89
CA GLU A 34 11.02 8.06 13.86
C GLU A 34 12.04 7.52 12.83
N PRO A 35 12.87 8.39 12.21
CA PRO A 35 13.01 9.84 12.44
C PRO A 35 12.23 10.73 11.47
N PHE A 36 11.33 10.17 10.66
CA PHE A 36 10.73 10.88 9.52
C PHE A 36 9.28 11.28 9.73
N ASP A 37 8.71 11.02 10.91
CA ASP A 37 7.29 11.21 11.22
C ASP A 37 6.38 10.65 10.10
N ALA A 38 6.79 9.48 9.60
CA ALA A 38 6.17 8.84 8.46
C ALA A 38 6.44 7.34 8.50
N ALA A 39 5.47 6.54 8.04
CA ALA A 39 5.71 5.12 7.80
C ALA A 39 6.88 4.93 6.81
N SER A 40 7.93 4.25 7.27
CA SER A 40 9.15 3.98 6.52
C SER A 40 9.19 2.53 6.01
N HIS A 41 10.15 2.27 5.12
CA HIS A 41 10.29 0.94 4.52
C HIS A 41 10.72 -0.09 5.57
N GLY A 42 9.88 -1.12 5.76
CA GLY A 42 10.14 -2.21 6.69
C GLY A 42 9.44 -2.09 8.04
N ASP A 43 8.92 -0.91 8.41
CA ASP A 43 8.30 -0.67 9.72
C ASP A 43 7.11 -1.57 10.01
N GLN A 44 6.43 -2.04 8.98
CA GLN A 44 5.30 -2.95 9.15
C GLN A 44 5.71 -4.38 9.55
N ALA A 45 6.99 -4.74 9.54
CA ALA A 45 7.42 -6.15 9.66
C ALA A 45 6.97 -6.80 10.97
N PHE A 46 7.18 -6.14 12.11
CA PHE A 46 6.76 -6.66 13.43
C PHE A 46 5.23 -6.66 13.59
N VAL A 47 4.54 -5.69 12.97
CA VAL A 47 3.07 -5.65 12.94
C VAL A 47 2.50 -6.80 12.11
N VAL A 48 3.10 -7.11 10.96
CA VAL A 48 2.71 -8.25 10.10
C VAL A 48 2.99 -9.58 10.82
N ALA A 49 4.12 -9.69 11.50
CA ALA A 49 4.48 -10.89 12.26
C ALA A 49 3.63 -11.08 13.52
N HIS A 50 2.87 -10.05 13.92
CA HIS A 50 2.14 -10.01 15.19
C HIS A 50 3.09 -10.29 16.38
N ASP A 51 4.27 -9.68 16.35
CA ASP A 51 5.34 -9.92 17.33
C ASP A 51 4.94 -9.41 18.72
N ALA A 52 4.80 -10.32 19.68
CA ALA A 52 4.24 -9.99 21.00
C ALA A 52 5.16 -9.07 21.83
N GLU A 53 6.47 -9.24 21.70
CA GLU A 53 7.46 -8.44 22.44
C GLU A 53 7.49 -6.99 21.94
N THR A 54 7.56 -6.78 20.63
CA THR A 54 7.60 -5.44 20.03
C THR A 54 6.28 -4.69 20.16
N LEU A 55 5.16 -5.41 20.22
CA LEU A 55 3.82 -4.83 20.39
C LEU A 55 3.43 -4.59 21.85
N GLU A 56 4.22 -5.05 22.82
CA GLU A 56 3.96 -4.81 24.23
C GLU A 56 3.93 -3.31 24.53
N GLY A 57 2.87 -2.85 25.19
CA GLY A 57 2.66 -1.42 25.50
C GLY A 57 2.21 -0.55 24.32
N ARG A 58 1.92 -1.13 23.15
CA ARG A 58 1.48 -0.41 21.93
C ARG A 58 0.09 -0.89 21.46
N PRO A 59 -0.98 -0.57 22.21
CA PRO A 59 -2.33 -1.08 21.93
C PRO A 59 -2.84 -0.76 20.52
N GLY A 60 -2.50 0.40 19.95
CA GLY A 60 -2.88 0.79 18.59
C GLY A 60 -2.25 -0.09 17.53
N LEU A 61 -0.92 -0.29 17.57
CA LEU A 61 -0.18 -1.18 16.68
C LEU A 61 -0.59 -2.63 16.87
N ALA A 62 -0.93 -3.04 18.09
CA ALA A 62 -1.50 -4.35 18.34
C ALA A 62 -2.88 -4.50 17.68
N ALA A 63 -3.71 -3.46 17.65
CA ALA A 63 -4.97 -3.45 16.90
C ALA A 63 -4.73 -3.53 15.38
N VAL A 64 -3.75 -2.78 14.86
CA VAL A 64 -3.35 -2.86 13.46
C VAL A 64 -2.87 -4.28 13.10
N ALA A 65 -2.06 -4.91 13.95
CA ALA A 65 -1.56 -6.27 13.77
C ALA A 65 -2.72 -7.27 13.68
N ARG A 66 -3.70 -7.20 14.59
CA ARG A 66 -4.90 -8.05 14.56
C ARG A 66 -5.69 -7.89 13.25
N GLU A 67 -5.93 -6.66 12.80
CA GLU A 67 -6.67 -6.40 11.56
C GLU A 67 -5.92 -6.94 10.31
N LYS A 68 -4.59 -6.85 10.30
CA LYS A 68 -3.75 -7.40 9.22
C LYS A 68 -3.73 -8.92 9.25
N THR A 69 -3.37 -9.54 10.38
CA THR A 69 -3.29 -11.00 10.51
C THR A 69 -4.64 -11.66 10.24
N SER A 70 -5.74 -11.08 10.71
CA SER A 70 -7.09 -11.58 10.41
C SER A 70 -7.38 -11.62 8.91
N ARG A 71 -7.13 -10.53 8.18
CA ARG A 71 -7.37 -10.44 6.73
C ARG A 71 -6.43 -11.31 5.91
N TRP A 72 -5.16 -11.38 6.28
CA TRP A 72 -4.21 -12.30 5.65
C TRP A 72 -4.62 -13.76 5.87
N GLY A 73 -5.06 -14.10 7.09
CA GLY A 73 -5.62 -15.41 7.41
C GLY A 73 -6.85 -15.74 6.55
N MET A 74 -7.81 -14.81 6.44
CA MET A 74 -8.98 -14.99 5.58
C MET A 74 -8.61 -15.15 4.10
N PHE A 75 -7.65 -14.38 3.61
CA PHE A 75 -7.15 -14.49 2.24
C PHE A 75 -6.56 -15.88 1.96
N MET A 76 -5.70 -16.37 2.86
CA MET A 76 -5.06 -17.70 2.73
C MET A 76 -6.06 -18.85 2.90
N ALA A 77 -7.03 -18.71 3.80
CA ALA A 77 -8.04 -19.74 4.05
C ALA A 77 -9.09 -19.83 2.94
N SER A 78 -9.27 -18.77 2.15
CA SER A 78 -10.22 -18.73 1.04
C SER A 78 -9.66 -19.44 -0.19
N PRO A 79 -10.33 -20.46 -0.76
CA PRO A 79 -9.88 -21.15 -1.97
C PRO A 79 -9.72 -20.23 -3.19
N LYS A 80 -10.42 -19.09 -3.19
CA LYS A 80 -10.40 -18.08 -4.26
C LYS A 80 -9.72 -16.77 -3.81
N GLY A 81 -9.16 -16.75 -2.61
CA GLY A 81 -8.60 -15.55 -2.00
C GLY A 81 -9.63 -14.49 -1.62
N GLU A 82 -10.92 -14.79 -1.58
CA GLU A 82 -11.98 -13.82 -1.30
C GLU A 82 -12.02 -13.42 0.18
N VAL A 83 -11.99 -12.11 0.45
CA VAL A 83 -12.07 -11.51 1.79
C VAL A 83 -13.16 -10.43 1.82
N ALA A 84 -14.29 -10.71 2.49
CA ALA A 84 -15.45 -9.81 2.49
C ALA A 84 -15.19 -8.45 3.17
N SER A 85 -14.30 -8.40 4.16
CA SER A 85 -13.95 -7.19 4.90
C SER A 85 -12.82 -6.36 4.24
N TRP A 86 -12.44 -6.71 3.01
CA TRP A 86 -11.44 -6.00 2.23
C TRP A 86 -12.02 -5.67 0.85
N PRO A 87 -12.14 -4.39 0.44
CA PRO A 87 -12.60 -4.07 -0.90
C PRO A 87 -11.65 -4.67 -1.94
N ARG A 88 -12.21 -5.42 -2.90
CA ARG A 88 -11.44 -5.94 -4.04
C ARG A 88 -10.96 -4.76 -4.86
N PHE A 89 -9.67 -4.75 -5.18
CA PHE A 89 -9.09 -3.71 -6.00
C PHE A 89 -9.65 -3.78 -7.43
N THR A 90 -10.27 -2.68 -7.85
CA THR A 90 -10.64 -2.44 -9.25
C THR A 90 -9.73 -1.36 -9.79
N SER A 91 -9.22 -1.53 -11.01
CA SER A 91 -8.23 -0.59 -11.52
C SER A 91 -8.85 0.78 -11.87
N PRO A 92 -8.36 1.88 -11.27
CA PRO A 92 -8.83 3.23 -11.58
C PRO A 92 -8.37 3.72 -12.97
N PHE A 93 -7.51 2.94 -13.64
CA PHE A 93 -7.03 3.22 -14.99
C PHE A 93 -8.00 2.69 -16.06
N VAL A 94 -8.99 1.89 -15.66
CA VAL A 94 -10.04 1.32 -16.54
C VAL A 94 -11.44 1.76 -16.10
N ASP A 95 -11.73 1.74 -14.80
CA ASP A 95 -12.99 2.26 -14.24
C ASP A 95 -12.67 3.41 -13.27
N PRO A 96 -13.10 4.65 -13.52
CA PRO A 96 -12.82 5.79 -12.65
C PRO A 96 -13.39 5.65 -11.23
N ARG A 97 -14.30 4.70 -10.98
CA ARG A 97 -14.83 4.39 -9.64
C ARG A 97 -13.94 3.39 -8.87
N GLY A 98 -12.90 2.87 -9.51
CA GLY A 98 -11.93 1.97 -8.89
C GLY A 98 -10.93 2.68 -7.98
N GLY A 99 -9.88 1.96 -7.58
CA GLY A 99 -8.79 2.50 -6.77
C GLY A 99 -9.00 2.37 -5.26
N GLU A 100 -9.94 1.53 -4.82
CA GLU A 100 -10.15 1.24 -3.40
C GLU A 100 -9.01 0.41 -2.80
N LEU A 101 -8.58 0.78 -1.59
CA LEU A 101 -7.61 0.06 -0.77
C LEU A 101 -7.93 0.21 0.72
N LEU A 102 -7.25 -0.56 1.57
CA LEU A 102 -7.26 -0.36 3.01
C LEU A 102 -6.01 0.39 3.47
N VAL A 103 -6.16 1.30 4.42
CA VAL A 103 -5.05 1.96 5.12
C VAL A 103 -5.02 1.42 6.54
N PHE A 104 -3.85 0.95 6.96
CA PHE A 104 -3.61 0.38 8.28
C PHE A 104 -2.78 1.33 9.14
N GLY A 105 -3.27 1.63 10.35
CA GLY A 105 -2.55 2.45 11.34
C GLY A 105 -2.49 3.94 11.01
N LYS A 106 -3.50 4.49 10.32
CA LYS A 106 -3.49 5.92 9.98
C LYS A 106 -3.56 6.76 11.26
N GLY A 107 -2.59 7.66 11.45
CA GLY A 107 -2.51 8.52 12.64
C GLY A 107 -1.97 7.81 13.88
N ASN A 108 -1.51 6.56 13.76
CA ASN A 108 -0.83 5.89 14.86
C ASN A 108 0.63 6.35 14.94
N ASP A 109 1.07 6.78 16.11
CA ASP A 109 2.43 7.31 16.35
C ASP A 109 3.19 6.57 17.46
N GLU A 110 2.66 5.44 17.94
CA GLU A 110 3.27 4.64 19.01
C GLU A 110 4.68 4.13 18.64
N ALA A 111 4.95 3.89 17.34
CA ALA A 111 6.28 3.52 16.85
C ALA A 111 7.27 4.70 16.80
N ALA A 112 6.77 5.95 16.84
CA ALA A 112 7.57 7.15 17.06
C ALA A 112 7.81 7.43 18.56
N GLY A 113 7.19 6.65 19.46
CA GLY A 113 7.31 6.81 20.91
C GLY A 113 6.23 7.72 21.52
N GLU A 114 5.21 8.08 20.74
CA GLU A 114 4.04 8.83 21.18
C GLU A 114 2.91 7.88 21.63
N GLN A 115 1.68 8.39 21.81
CA GLN A 115 0.57 7.67 22.44
C GLN A 115 -0.73 7.66 21.63
N ASP A 116 -0.76 8.25 20.43
CA ASP A 116 -1.93 8.17 19.55
C ASP A 116 -2.01 6.77 18.92
N GLU A 117 -3.06 6.05 19.28
CA GLU A 117 -3.34 4.72 18.75
C GLU A 117 -3.77 4.77 17.26
N GLY A 118 -4.25 5.93 16.79
CA GLY A 118 -4.76 6.14 15.45
C GLY A 118 -5.94 5.24 15.09
N VAL A 119 -6.13 5.03 13.79
CA VAL A 119 -7.16 4.13 13.24
C VAL A 119 -6.51 2.84 12.76
N ALA A 120 -6.88 1.72 13.37
CA ALA A 120 -6.32 0.40 13.07
C ALA A 120 -6.44 0.03 11.58
N VAL A 121 -7.62 0.24 11.00
CA VAL A 121 -7.88 0.03 9.57
C VAL A 121 -9.02 0.92 9.08
N GLN A 122 -8.90 1.45 7.87
CA GLN A 122 -9.99 2.18 7.19
C GLN A 122 -9.88 2.07 5.68
N PRO A 123 -10.99 2.09 4.92
CA PRO A 123 -10.95 2.18 3.47
C PRO A 123 -10.47 3.57 3.01
N ARG A 124 -9.85 3.60 1.83
CA ARG A 124 -9.47 4.81 1.10
C ARG A 124 -9.57 4.55 -0.40
N VAL A 125 -9.85 5.59 -1.16
CA VAL A 125 -9.71 5.59 -2.61
C VAL A 125 -8.44 6.35 -2.99
N LEU A 126 -7.72 5.85 -4.00
CA LEU A 126 -6.62 6.58 -4.62
C LEU A 126 -7.09 7.95 -5.12
N THR A 127 -6.26 8.96 -4.91
CA THR A 127 -6.53 10.32 -5.39
C THR A 127 -6.21 10.45 -6.88
N ASP A 128 -6.84 11.41 -7.54
CA ASP A 128 -6.53 11.74 -8.94
C ASP A 128 -5.05 12.10 -9.13
N GLU A 129 -4.44 12.74 -8.14
CA GLU A 129 -3.01 13.09 -8.16
C GLU A 129 -2.13 11.84 -8.15
N GLU A 130 -2.38 10.88 -7.25
CA GLU A 130 -1.62 9.62 -7.19
C GLU A 130 -1.76 8.83 -8.51
N ILE A 131 -2.96 8.80 -9.06
CA ILE A 131 -3.24 8.15 -10.34
C ILE A 131 -2.47 8.83 -11.47
N ALA A 132 -2.51 10.17 -11.55
CA ALA A 132 -1.81 10.94 -12.56
C ALA A 132 -0.28 10.76 -12.46
N GLN A 133 0.25 10.78 -11.24
CA GLN A 133 1.68 10.53 -11.00
C GLN A 133 2.10 9.14 -11.49
N CYS A 134 1.30 8.10 -11.25
CA CYS A 134 1.65 6.77 -11.73
C CYS A 134 1.51 6.60 -13.24
N ARG A 135 0.51 7.21 -13.89
CA ARG A 135 0.47 7.24 -15.37
C ARG A 135 1.74 7.83 -15.96
N PHE A 136 2.15 8.98 -15.42
CA PHE A 136 3.35 9.69 -15.89
C PHE A 136 4.59 8.79 -15.87
N TRP A 137 4.79 8.04 -14.79
CA TRP A 137 5.96 7.15 -14.67
C TRP A 137 5.82 5.88 -15.49
N TRP A 138 4.62 5.30 -15.63
CA TRP A 138 4.42 4.08 -16.42
C TRP A 138 4.68 4.27 -17.90
N GLU A 139 4.25 5.41 -18.46
CA GLU A 139 4.51 5.82 -19.84
C GLU A 139 6.00 6.04 -20.15
N ARG A 140 6.85 6.05 -19.11
CA ARG A 140 8.28 6.34 -19.20
C ARG A 140 9.12 5.20 -18.62
N MET A 141 8.52 4.02 -18.44
CA MET A 141 9.20 2.87 -17.87
C MET A 141 10.41 2.46 -18.71
N GLU A 142 10.37 2.62 -20.05
CA GLU A 142 11.53 2.34 -20.89
C GLU A 142 12.77 3.17 -20.50
N LEU A 143 12.59 4.39 -20.01
CA LEU A 143 13.70 5.24 -19.55
C LEU A 143 14.35 4.68 -18.28
N SER A 144 13.57 4.01 -17.41
CA SER A 144 14.10 3.40 -16.19
C SER A 144 14.78 2.04 -16.45
N GLN A 145 14.56 1.43 -17.62
CA GLN A 145 15.18 0.15 -18.03
C GLN A 145 16.45 0.34 -18.88
N GLY A 146 16.98 1.57 -18.98
CA GLY A 146 18.18 1.86 -19.76
C GLY A 146 17.96 1.86 -21.28
N MET A 147 16.70 1.87 -21.73
CA MET A 147 16.32 1.88 -23.15
C MET A 147 16.16 3.31 -23.70
N GLY A 148 16.68 4.30 -22.98
CA GLY A 148 16.67 5.70 -23.43
C GLY A 148 17.53 5.87 -24.68
N VAL A 149 16.89 6.11 -25.81
CA VAL A 149 17.58 6.51 -27.04
C VAL A 149 17.83 8.01 -26.95
N SER A 150 19.07 8.43 -27.15
CA SER A 150 19.36 9.87 -27.31
C SER A 150 18.69 10.31 -28.61
N ASP A 151 17.93 11.41 -28.57
CA ASP A 151 17.53 12.06 -29.83
C ASP A 151 18.81 12.32 -30.65
N PRO A 152 18.83 11.99 -31.95
CA PRO A 152 19.97 12.32 -32.78
C PRO A 152 20.12 13.84 -32.73
N VAL A 153 21.25 14.29 -32.17
CA VAL A 153 21.65 15.69 -32.20
C VAL A 153 21.57 16.13 -33.65
N GLY A 154 20.67 17.06 -33.96
CA GLY A 154 20.53 17.60 -35.30
C GLY A 154 21.87 18.10 -35.82
N GLY A 155 22.23 17.65 -37.03
CA GLY A 155 23.45 18.03 -37.75
C GLY A 155 23.78 17.04 -38.85
#